data_AF-A0A7G1P1Y2-F1
#
_entry.id   AF-A0A7G1P1Y2-F1
#
_cell.length_a   1.000
_cell.length_b   1.000
_cell.length_c   1.000
_cell.angle_alpha   90.00
_cell.angle_beta   90.00
_cell.angle_gamma   90.00
#
_symmetry.space_group_name_H-M   'P 1'
#
loop_
_entity.id
_entity.type
_entity.pdbx_description
1 polymer ?
#
loop_
_entity_poly.entity_id
_entity_poly.type
_entity_poly.pdbx_seq_one_letter_code
_entity_poly.pdbx_strand_id
1 'polypeptide(L)'
;MSVRALLQQRPLIGGSMPHHPSSRTAAVLVSLAVLTVATVTACDPDPDPGSGSGSGADAPAATPAVPAALSGQKLNWTPCPAPSAAQGADEKPKNLPDGTKWQCSTMKAPLDYAKADGKTIDLALIRATAARDSGKERIGSLVFNFGGLLIT
;
A
#
# COMPACT_ATOMS: atom_id res chain seq x y z
N MET A 1 39.64 57.97 2.55
CA MET A 1 40.27 57.29 3.70
C MET A 1 39.64 55.90 3.80
N SER A 2 39.97 54.90 2.98
CA SER A 2 41.20 54.08 2.92
C SER A 2 41.76 53.67 4.28
N VAL A 3 41.47 52.44 4.71
CA VAL A 3 42.49 51.46 5.13
C VAL A 3 42.06 50.06 4.66
N ARG A 4 42.80 49.52 3.69
CA ARG A 4 42.95 48.09 3.39
C ARG A 4 44.17 47.57 4.18
N ALA A 5 44.05 46.40 4.80
CA ALA A 5 45.14 45.48 5.18
C ALA A 5 44.45 44.12 5.44
N LEU A 6 44.45 43.07 4.60
CA LEU A 6 45.46 42.33 3.83
C LEU A 6 46.34 41.40 4.71
N LEU A 7 46.26 40.10 4.36
CA LEU A 7 47.03 38.92 4.83
C LEU A 7 46.64 38.36 6.22
N GLN A 8 46.40 37.06 6.40
CA GLN A 8 47.10 35.91 5.84
C GLN A 8 46.18 34.75 5.44
N GLN A 9 46.41 34.28 4.22
CA GLN A 9 46.03 32.97 3.71
C GLN A 9 46.78 31.88 4.48
N ARG A 10 46.08 30.84 4.92
CA ARG A 10 46.67 29.51 5.15
C ARG A 10 46.18 28.57 4.04
N PRO A 11 47.09 28.03 3.23
CA PRO A 11 46.77 27.05 2.21
C PRO A 11 46.97 25.62 2.74
N LEU A 12 46.42 24.67 1.97
CA LEU A 12 46.70 23.22 1.95
C LEU A 12 46.11 22.48 3.15
N ILE A 13 45.40 21.36 2.99
CA ILE A 13 45.83 20.18 2.25
C ILE A 13 44.57 19.47 1.72
N GLY A 14 44.55 19.21 0.41
CA GLY A 14 43.61 18.28 -0.20
C GLY A 14 43.85 16.89 0.38
N GLY A 15 42.85 16.39 1.11
CA GLY A 15 42.75 14.97 1.40
C GLY A 15 42.12 14.28 0.21
N SER A 16 42.95 13.74 -0.67
CA SER A 16 42.54 12.72 -1.63
C SER A 16 41.77 11.61 -0.89
N MET A 17 40.49 11.42 -1.18
CA MET A 17 39.83 10.18 -0.79
C MET A 17 40.44 9.06 -1.62
N PRO A 18 41.12 8.07 -1.02
CA PRO A 18 41.52 6.90 -1.76
C PRO A 18 40.25 6.18 -2.22
N HIS A 19 40.12 6.01 -3.54
CA HIS A 19 39.32 4.94 -4.09
C HIS A 19 39.73 3.65 -3.36
N HIS A 20 38.74 2.95 -2.81
CA HIS A 20 38.92 1.63 -2.23
C HIS A 20 38.57 0.60 -3.31
N PRO A 21 39.53 0.13 -4.14
CA PRO A 21 39.37 -1.15 -4.79
C PRO A 21 39.77 -2.23 -3.81
N SER A 22 39.18 -3.42 -3.99
CA SER A 22 39.46 -4.66 -3.26
C SER A 22 38.91 -4.70 -1.83
N SER A 23 38.42 -5.83 -1.31
CA SER A 23 38.68 -7.21 -1.70
C SER A 23 37.46 -8.05 -1.38
N ARG A 24 37.09 -8.94 -2.29
CA ARG A 24 36.16 -10.05 -2.02
C ARG A 24 36.88 -10.99 -1.05
N THR A 25 36.68 -10.83 0.25
CA THR A 25 37.09 -11.83 1.22
C THR A 25 36.11 -12.99 1.15
N ALA A 26 36.55 -14.03 0.44
CA ALA A 26 35.96 -15.35 0.44
C ALA A 26 35.93 -15.88 1.88
N ALA A 27 34.74 -16.15 2.39
CA ALA A 27 34.55 -16.97 3.56
C ALA A 27 33.21 -17.69 3.42
N VAL A 28 33.22 -18.94 2.98
CA VAL A 28 32.36 -19.99 3.54
C VAL A 28 33.09 -21.33 3.35
N LEU A 29 33.38 -21.98 4.48
CA LEU A 29 33.90 -23.33 4.58
C LEU A 29 32.87 -24.32 4.03
N VAL A 30 33.35 -25.28 3.23
CA VAL A 30 32.60 -26.43 2.76
C VAL A 30 32.17 -27.27 3.97
N SER A 31 30.87 -27.50 4.13
CA SER A 31 30.34 -28.57 4.97
C SER A 31 29.30 -29.33 4.16
N LEU A 32 29.75 -30.43 3.55
CA LEU A 32 28.88 -31.46 2.99
C LEU A 32 28.16 -32.14 4.15
N ALA A 33 26.85 -31.94 4.25
CA ALA A 33 25.97 -32.85 4.97
C ALA A 33 24.81 -33.19 4.03
N VAL A 34 24.99 -34.29 3.29
CA VAL A 34 23.92 -34.96 2.54
C VAL A 34 23.10 -35.73 3.56
N LEU A 35 21.85 -35.34 3.77
CA LEU A 35 20.83 -36.25 4.29
C LEU A 35 19.57 -36.10 3.45
N THR A 36 19.29 -37.14 2.68
CA THR A 36 18.14 -37.31 1.81
C THR A 36 16.93 -37.85 2.59
N VAL A 37 15.74 -37.56 2.03
CA VAL A 37 14.46 -38.32 2.07
C VAL A 37 13.26 -37.69 2.82
N ALA A 38 12.36 -37.17 1.97
CA ALA A 38 10.88 -37.27 1.91
C ALA A 38 10.01 -36.62 3.02
N THR A 39 8.87 -35.98 2.73
CA THR A 39 7.86 -36.25 1.69
C THR A 39 7.21 -34.95 1.19
N VAL A 40 6.96 -34.90 -0.12
CA VAL A 40 6.08 -33.89 -0.74
C VAL A 40 4.65 -34.38 -0.53
N THR A 41 3.86 -33.70 0.30
CA THR A 41 2.41 -33.91 0.33
C THR A 41 1.78 -33.21 -0.86
N ALA A 42 1.89 -33.84 -2.03
CA ALA A 42 1.04 -33.52 -3.17
C ALA A 42 -0.39 -33.99 -2.86
N CYS A 43 -1.31 -33.04 -2.75
CA CYS A 43 -2.74 -33.32 -2.67
C CYS A 43 -3.28 -33.45 -4.10
N ASP A 44 -3.36 -34.68 -4.60
CA ASP A 44 -4.22 -35.04 -5.72
C ASP A 44 -5.17 -36.15 -5.24
N PRO A 45 -6.49 -35.99 -5.35
CA PRO A 45 -7.45 -37.01 -4.94
C PRO A 45 -7.75 -37.98 -6.10
N ASP A 46 -7.54 -39.28 -5.87
CA ASP A 46 -8.19 -40.34 -6.65
C ASP A 46 -9.39 -40.91 -5.84
N PRO A 47 -10.52 -41.23 -6.51
CA PRO A 47 -11.76 -41.63 -5.84
C PRO A 47 -11.76 -43.12 -5.46
N ASP A 48 -11.94 -43.40 -4.16
CA ASP A 48 -12.23 -44.74 -3.65
C ASP A 48 -13.77 -44.93 -3.56
N PRO A 49 -14.37 -45.94 -4.22
CA PRO A 49 -15.81 -46.12 -4.21
C PRO A 49 -16.21 -46.96 -3.00
N GLY A 50 -16.52 -46.32 -1.88
CA GLY A 50 -16.99 -47.09 -0.73
C GLY A 50 -17.30 -46.34 0.54
N SER A 51 -18.59 -46.02 0.70
CA SER A 51 -19.32 -46.02 1.96
C SER A 51 -19.36 -44.73 2.79
N GLY A 52 -20.59 -44.24 2.99
CA GLY A 52 -21.06 -43.89 4.33
C GLY A 52 -21.19 -42.40 4.65
N SER A 53 -22.38 -41.86 4.35
CA SER A 53 -22.92 -40.60 4.83
C SER A 53 -22.72 -40.37 6.34
N GLY A 54 -22.39 -39.12 6.72
CA GLY A 54 -22.64 -38.66 8.09
C GLY A 54 -21.81 -37.48 8.56
N SER A 55 -22.11 -36.27 8.08
CA SER A 55 -22.26 -35.03 8.87
C SER A 55 -22.07 -33.84 7.95
N GLY A 56 -23.19 -33.27 7.51
CA GLY A 56 -23.22 -31.89 7.04
C GLY A 56 -22.85 -31.00 8.21
N ALA A 57 -21.56 -30.72 8.35
CA ALA A 57 -21.15 -29.43 8.85
C ALA A 57 -21.38 -28.48 7.69
N ASP A 58 -22.29 -27.52 7.85
CA ASP A 58 -22.34 -26.33 7.03
C ASP A 58 -20.96 -25.65 7.12
N ALA A 59 -20.02 -26.11 6.31
CA ALA A 59 -18.82 -25.36 6.02
C ALA A 59 -19.31 -24.02 5.46
N PRO A 60 -18.84 -22.88 5.99
CA PRO A 60 -19.19 -21.59 5.42
C PRO A 60 -18.89 -21.67 3.92
N ALA A 61 -19.91 -21.50 3.10
CA ALA A 61 -19.73 -21.44 1.66
C ALA A 61 -18.63 -20.42 1.39
N ALA A 62 -17.57 -20.84 0.69
CA ALA A 62 -16.44 -19.97 0.38
C ALA A 62 -16.99 -18.69 -0.28
N THR A 63 -16.66 -17.54 0.27
CA THR A 63 -17.09 -16.26 -0.31
C THR A 63 -16.56 -16.18 -1.73
N PRO A 64 -17.41 -15.93 -2.74
CA PRO A 64 -16.96 -15.80 -4.12
C PRO A 64 -15.87 -14.74 -4.25
N ALA A 65 -14.91 -14.98 -5.14
CA ALA A 65 -13.86 -14.01 -5.42
C ALA A 65 -14.47 -12.73 -6.01
N VAL A 66 -13.99 -11.56 -5.55
CA VAL A 66 -14.37 -10.27 -6.13
C VAL A 66 -13.85 -10.20 -7.57
N PRO A 67 -14.69 -9.82 -8.55
CA PRO A 67 -14.26 -9.68 -9.94
C PRO A 67 -13.05 -8.75 -10.10
N ALA A 68 -12.12 -9.11 -11.00
CA ALA A 68 -10.91 -8.33 -11.28
C ALA A 68 -11.22 -6.88 -11.70
N ALA A 69 -12.36 -6.65 -12.35
CA ALA A 69 -12.84 -5.32 -12.72
C ALA A 69 -13.11 -4.42 -11.49
N LEU A 70 -13.47 -5.00 -10.34
CA LEU A 70 -13.71 -4.27 -9.09
C LEU A 70 -12.44 -4.17 -8.24
N SER A 71 -11.58 -5.19 -8.19
CA SER A 71 -10.35 -5.13 -7.38
C SER A 71 -9.20 -4.35 -8.05
N GLY A 72 -9.15 -4.31 -9.38
CA GLY A 72 -8.11 -3.65 -10.17
C GLY A 72 -8.42 -2.21 -10.61
N GLN A 73 -9.44 -1.56 -10.00
CA GLN A 73 -9.89 -0.23 -10.42
C GLN A 73 -8.78 0.82 -10.38
N LYS A 74 -8.56 1.50 -11.51
CA LYS A 74 -7.75 2.73 -11.57
C LYS A 74 -8.67 3.92 -11.37
N LEU A 75 -8.62 4.50 -10.17
CA LEU A 75 -9.47 5.61 -9.79
C LEU A 75 -9.02 6.91 -10.48
N ASN A 76 -9.98 7.63 -11.08
CA ASN A 76 -9.75 8.96 -11.64
C ASN A 76 -9.92 10.02 -10.54
N TRP A 77 -8.84 10.66 -10.16
CA TRP A 77 -8.82 11.65 -9.09
C TRP A 77 -8.94 13.06 -9.67
N THR A 78 -9.96 13.80 -9.21
CA THR A 78 -10.28 15.14 -9.70
C THR A 78 -10.39 16.14 -8.54
N PRO A 79 -10.36 17.45 -8.79
CA PRO A 79 -10.71 18.42 -7.75
C PRO A 79 -12.10 18.13 -7.16
N CYS A 80 -12.23 18.19 -5.85
CA CYS A 80 -13.50 17.92 -5.19
C CYS A 80 -14.58 18.97 -5.57
N PRO A 81 -15.78 18.54 -5.97
CA PRO A 81 -16.92 19.43 -6.14
C PRO A 81 -17.44 19.93 -4.78
N ALA A 82 -18.44 20.81 -4.82
CA ALA A 82 -19.20 21.13 -3.61
C ALA A 82 -19.88 19.85 -3.07
N PRO A 83 -19.89 19.64 -1.75
CA PRO A 83 -20.56 18.49 -1.13
C PRO A 83 -22.08 18.53 -1.36
N SER A 84 -22.70 17.34 -1.31
CA SER A 84 -24.16 17.22 -1.37
C SER A 84 -24.78 17.35 0.02
N ALA A 85 -26.10 17.61 0.09
CA ALA A 85 -26.84 17.66 1.36
C ALA A 85 -26.68 16.37 2.19
N ALA A 86 -26.60 15.21 1.53
CA ALA A 86 -26.39 13.92 2.21
C ALA A 86 -25.01 13.79 2.88
N GLN A 87 -24.05 14.62 2.48
CA GLN A 87 -22.70 14.63 3.04
C GLN A 87 -22.57 15.60 4.24
N GLY A 88 -23.65 16.30 4.60
CA GLY A 88 -23.74 17.09 5.83
C GLY A 88 -22.90 18.37 5.86
N ALA A 89 -22.40 18.82 4.71
CA ALA A 89 -21.66 20.06 4.58
C ALA A 89 -22.19 20.88 3.40
N ASP A 90 -22.28 22.20 3.59
CA ASP A 90 -22.69 23.14 2.53
C ASP A 90 -21.49 23.59 1.67
N GLU A 91 -20.25 23.42 2.19
CA GLU A 91 -19.02 23.85 1.53
C GLU A 91 -17.93 22.78 1.56
N LYS A 92 -17.11 22.74 0.50
CA LYS A 92 -15.99 21.78 0.40
C LYS A 92 -14.94 22.03 1.48
N PRO A 93 -14.16 21.00 1.88
CA PRO A 93 -13.07 21.18 2.82
C PRO A 93 -12.08 22.24 2.35
N LYS A 94 -11.63 23.09 3.27
CA LYS A 94 -10.52 24.01 3.03
C LYS A 94 -9.25 23.21 2.69
N ASN A 95 -8.38 23.80 1.87
CA ASN A 95 -7.08 23.20 1.57
C ASN A 95 -6.26 23.03 2.85
N LEU A 96 -5.30 22.12 2.81
CA LEU A 96 -4.36 21.92 3.91
C LEU A 96 -3.47 23.18 4.11
N PRO A 97 -2.87 23.37 5.31
CA PRO A 97 -2.07 24.56 5.61
C PRO A 97 -0.88 24.78 4.67
N ASP A 98 -0.36 23.70 4.07
CA ASP A 98 0.72 23.71 3.07
C ASP A 98 0.22 24.05 1.65
N GLY A 99 -1.07 24.33 1.49
CA GLY A 99 -1.71 24.60 0.21
C GLY A 99 -2.09 23.35 -0.58
N THR A 100 -1.87 22.14 -0.04
CA THR A 100 -2.26 20.90 -0.70
C THR A 100 -3.78 20.84 -0.88
N LYS A 101 -4.21 20.60 -2.13
CA LYS A 101 -5.62 20.53 -2.52
C LYS A 101 -6.16 19.12 -2.32
N TRP A 102 -7.40 19.03 -1.86
CA TRP A 102 -8.15 17.78 -1.81
C TRP A 102 -8.52 17.28 -3.21
N GLN A 103 -8.41 15.97 -3.40
CA GLN A 103 -8.86 15.26 -4.59
C GLN A 103 -9.94 14.26 -4.23
N CYS A 104 -10.96 14.18 -5.06
CA CYS A 104 -12.08 13.27 -4.90
C CYS A 104 -12.12 12.24 -6.05
N SER A 105 -12.62 11.06 -5.73
CA SER A 105 -12.90 10.00 -6.69
C SER A 105 -14.04 9.11 -6.17
N THR A 106 -14.51 8.22 -7.03
CA THR A 106 -15.54 7.22 -6.68
C THR A 106 -15.01 5.84 -7.02
N MET A 107 -15.12 4.92 -6.08
CA MET A 107 -14.77 3.52 -6.25
C MET A 107 -16.01 2.64 -6.18
N LYS A 108 -16.13 1.67 -7.08
CA LYS A 108 -17.23 0.69 -7.02
C LYS A 108 -16.88 -0.44 -6.04
N ALA A 109 -17.86 -0.89 -5.28
CA ALA A 109 -17.76 -2.12 -4.48
C ALA A 109 -19.01 -2.98 -4.68
N PRO A 110 -18.93 -4.32 -4.52
CA PRO A 110 -20.12 -5.15 -4.51
C PRO A 110 -21.07 -4.71 -3.40
N LEU A 111 -22.37 -4.65 -3.70
CA LEU A 111 -23.41 -4.45 -2.69
C LEU A 111 -23.56 -5.69 -1.80
N ASP A 112 -23.37 -6.87 -2.37
CA ASP A 112 -23.43 -8.16 -1.71
C ASP A 112 -22.21 -8.99 -2.12
N TYR A 113 -21.33 -9.29 -1.17
CA TYR A 113 -20.11 -10.07 -1.44
C TYR A 113 -20.39 -11.56 -1.68
N ALA A 114 -21.54 -12.09 -1.26
CA ALA A 114 -21.98 -13.45 -1.65
C ALA A 114 -22.43 -13.51 -3.12
N LYS A 115 -22.70 -12.34 -3.74
CA LYS A 115 -23.02 -12.15 -5.15
C LYS A 115 -22.14 -11.05 -5.74
N ALA A 116 -20.82 -11.27 -5.67
CA ALA A 116 -19.81 -10.24 -5.92
C ALA A 116 -19.79 -9.69 -7.37
N ASP A 117 -20.39 -10.40 -8.31
CA ASP A 117 -20.59 -10.02 -9.72
C ASP A 117 -21.93 -9.27 -9.95
N GLY A 118 -22.75 -9.12 -8.91
CA GLY A 118 -24.05 -8.48 -8.96
C GLY A 118 -24.01 -6.96 -8.90
N LYS A 119 -24.96 -6.38 -8.14
CA LYS A 119 -25.09 -4.93 -8.00
C LYS A 119 -23.87 -4.35 -7.28
N THR A 120 -23.49 -3.13 -7.67
CA THR A 120 -22.42 -2.38 -7.01
C THR A 120 -22.95 -1.12 -6.35
N ILE A 121 -22.22 -0.66 -5.34
CA ILE A 121 -22.39 0.63 -4.69
C ILE A 121 -21.19 1.53 -4.99
N ASP A 122 -21.42 2.84 -4.86
CA ASP A 122 -20.39 3.86 -4.95
C ASP A 122 -19.83 4.19 -3.57
N LEU A 123 -18.51 4.10 -3.44
CA LEU A 123 -17.76 4.59 -2.31
C LEU A 123 -17.09 5.91 -2.70
N ALA A 124 -17.54 6.99 -2.07
CA ALA A 124 -16.92 8.30 -2.24
C ALA A 124 -15.57 8.32 -1.49
N LEU A 125 -14.51 8.69 -2.20
CA LEU A 125 -13.16 8.76 -1.66
C LEU A 125 -12.63 10.20 -1.76
N ILE A 126 -11.96 10.64 -0.70
CA ILE A 126 -11.26 11.91 -0.64
C ILE A 126 -9.80 11.66 -0.21
N ARG A 127 -8.85 12.37 -0.82
CA ARG A 127 -7.43 12.29 -0.46
C ARG A 127 -6.72 13.62 -0.57
N ALA A 128 -5.68 13.79 0.24
CA ALA A 128 -4.60 14.72 0.00
C ALA A 128 -3.36 13.92 -0.44
N THR A 129 -2.63 14.41 -1.43
CA THR A 129 -1.36 13.79 -1.83
C THR A 129 -0.28 14.14 -0.81
N ALA A 130 0.68 13.23 -0.61
CA ALA A 130 1.81 13.49 0.29
C ALA A 130 2.53 14.80 -0.10
N ALA A 131 2.92 15.58 0.92
CA ALA A 131 3.56 16.86 0.74
C ALA A 131 4.94 16.67 0.07
N ARG A 132 5.15 17.41 -1.04
CA ARG A 132 6.35 17.27 -1.89
C ARG A 132 7.58 17.96 -1.32
N ASP A 133 7.37 18.94 -0.45
CA ASP A 133 8.39 19.76 0.20
C ASP A 133 9.13 19.03 1.33
N SER A 134 8.57 17.92 1.83
CA SER A 134 9.18 17.12 2.90
C SER A 134 10.50 16.42 2.52
N GLY A 135 10.87 16.41 1.23
CA GLY A 135 12.08 15.75 0.72
C GLY A 135 12.07 14.23 0.87
N LYS A 136 10.95 13.63 1.28
CA LYS A 136 10.77 12.20 1.47
C LYS A 136 9.87 11.63 0.38
N GLU A 137 10.21 10.45 -0.10
CA GLU A 137 9.36 9.73 -1.05
C GLU A 137 8.09 9.21 -0.35
N ARG A 138 6.99 9.17 -1.11
CA ARG A 138 5.71 8.63 -0.64
C ARG A 138 5.84 7.12 -0.41
N ILE A 139 5.69 6.69 0.84
CA ILE A 139 5.66 5.27 1.22
C ILE A 139 4.31 4.62 0.86
N GLY A 140 3.19 5.32 1.06
CA GLY A 140 1.85 4.76 0.87
C GLY A 140 0.72 5.75 1.13
N SER A 141 -0.49 5.24 1.35
CA SER A 141 -1.65 6.01 1.82
C SER A 141 -1.90 5.72 3.30
N LEU A 142 -2.12 6.76 4.09
CA LEU A 142 -2.80 6.62 5.37
C LEU A 142 -4.30 6.59 5.10
N VAL A 143 -4.94 5.47 5.41
CA VAL A 143 -6.40 5.34 5.39
C VAL A 143 -6.86 5.34 6.84
N PHE A 144 -7.84 6.17 7.15
CA PHE A 144 -8.42 6.23 8.48
C PHE A 144 -9.94 6.19 8.35
N ASN A 145 -10.59 5.72 9.41
CA ASN A 145 -12.03 5.78 9.58
C ASN A 145 -12.28 6.62 10.83
N PHE A 146 -13.16 7.63 10.73
CA PHE A 146 -13.46 8.52 11.84
C PHE A 146 -14.30 7.84 12.95
N GLY A 147 -14.68 6.58 12.76
CA GLY A 147 -15.66 5.91 13.60
C GLY A 147 -17.08 6.42 13.34
N GLY A 148 -17.93 6.17 14.31
CA GLY A 148 -19.37 6.40 14.21
C GLY A 148 -20.15 5.08 14.14
N LEU A 149 -21.46 5.24 14.27
CA LEU A 149 -22.48 4.22 14.55
C LEU A 149 -22.50 3.69 15.99
N LEU A 150 -23.39 4.28 16.78
CA LEU A 150 -24.19 3.57 17.77
C LEU A 150 -25.64 4.08 17.63
N ILE A 151 -26.49 3.28 17.00
CA ILE A 151 -27.94 3.48 17.01
C ILE A 151 -28.45 2.59 18.14
N THR A 152 -28.94 3.21 19.21
CA THR A 152 -29.88 2.56 20.14
C THR A 152 -31.29 2.77 19.64
#